data_AF-A0AAE0HP99-F1
#
_entry.id   AF-A0AAE0HP99-F1
#
_cell.length_a   1.000
_cell.length_b   1.000
_cell.length_c   1.000
_cell.angle_alpha   90.00
_cell.angle_beta   90.00
_cell.angle_gamma   90.00
#
_symmetry.space_group_name_H-M   'P 1'
#
loop_
_entity.id
_entity.type
_entity.pdbx_description
1 polymer ?
#
loop_
_entity_poly.entity_id
_entity_poly.type
_entity_poly.pdbx_seq_one_letter_code
_entity_poly.pdbx_strand_id
1 'polypeptide(L)'
;MGRLGPITSLGLGRSPYDDVVPGEGPEDSRFPQQLYDERGRPINPETKRINRDVIRSHNEVMMVIGVAEPENTAPDTQFEVARRHHQYEDRIGRRLLLAGGVLESAAIWGVNGMRQRILLYKPYSQTTFYGMFQLAWSQQSVGSYFFGGLPSFLASTLLEQLPAPELKKTTSFRYVMTYIRLHLAIYAFFQRTGIIPYNRWVPNWRFFVPGTSISPIPFPPTPTSFHPRSLLQWLGAFALGAAPFASFYLYTKFHTVITKTLRYKIHQLLPRPHNTHKRRLFGNQPTGAEYGPTEHRTDEPLSSPTATTTPTTSDATPNGPPRRQSTVSLRGDNSTTATDQPTFGGSTQGTHDDFASDDEDTEIISATLISFDVEATDATTPLDPTSTHSATAHGGEDTTPGVWSAELRPNPNLGNAQPGGGGGGGEYGFPGGGSGEAQDNRVYRENVLTRLPAILATDVLAITPARLLMTPLASMVWLGLARPYMRRTGMALCGVVEGVGWWWGLREGRGLVNMLGLELLLAVMQCEAWAVVMLAAERFRYSDEEWSEREGLGEGEEEEGAPERN
;
A
#
# COMPACT_ATOMS: atom_id res chain seq x y z
N MET A 1 17.35 47.40 36.70
CA MET A 1 17.16 48.82 37.05
C MET A 1 17.82 49.67 35.99
N GLY A 2 17.03 50.18 35.04
CA GLY A 2 17.50 50.80 33.81
C GLY A 2 17.82 52.28 33.98
N ARG A 3 18.93 52.71 33.36
CA ARG A 3 19.53 54.06 33.35
C ARG A 3 18.64 55.20 32.81
N LEU A 4 17.38 54.95 32.47
CA LEU A 4 16.49 55.93 31.82
C LEU A 4 15.82 56.88 32.81
N GLY A 5 15.43 56.40 34.00
CA GLY A 5 14.77 57.24 35.01
C GLY A 5 15.55 58.50 35.42
N PRO A 6 16.88 58.41 35.66
CA PRO A 6 17.68 59.58 36.03
C PRO A 6 17.88 60.59 34.90
N ILE A 7 17.71 60.20 33.62
CA ILE A 7 17.93 61.09 32.47
C ILE A 7 16.67 61.91 32.18
N THR A 8 15.49 61.30 32.29
CA THR A 8 14.22 62.02 32.16
C THR A 8 14.01 63.01 33.31
N SER A 9 14.43 62.68 34.54
CA SER A 9 14.37 63.63 35.66
C SER A 9 15.29 64.84 35.44
N LEU A 10 16.51 64.61 34.91
CA LEU A 10 17.48 65.66 34.60
C LEU A 10 17.01 66.57 33.46
N GLY A 11 16.38 66.01 32.43
CA GLY A 11 15.80 66.77 31.32
C GLY A 11 14.63 67.67 31.74
N LEU A 12 13.93 67.31 32.81
CA LEU A 12 12.84 68.10 33.41
C LEU A 12 13.33 69.02 34.54
N GLY A 13 14.65 69.16 34.73
CA GLY A 13 15.25 70.05 35.72
C GLY A 13 15.10 69.60 37.17
N ARG A 14 14.72 68.33 37.41
CA ARG A 14 14.53 67.77 38.75
C ARG A 14 15.70 66.91 39.20
N SER A 15 15.99 66.98 40.50
CA SER A 15 17.04 66.16 41.14
C SER A 15 16.68 64.67 41.03
N PRO A 16 17.65 63.77 40.76
CA PRO A 16 17.42 62.32 40.76
C PRO A 16 16.95 61.72 42.10
N TYR A 17 16.93 62.52 43.17
CA TYR A 17 16.47 62.15 44.51
C TYR A 17 15.14 62.77 44.90
N ASP A 18 14.43 63.41 43.95
CA ASP A 18 13.09 63.95 44.18
C ASP A 18 12.07 62.81 44.12
N ASP A 19 11.41 62.50 45.23
CA ASP A 19 10.41 61.42 45.29
C ASP A 19 9.26 61.72 44.32
N VAL A 20 8.94 60.75 43.45
CA VAL A 20 7.83 60.85 42.50
C VAL A 20 6.53 60.80 43.29
N VAL A 21 6.04 61.96 43.72
CA VAL A 21 4.69 62.09 44.30
C VAL A 21 3.69 61.81 43.17
N PRO A 22 2.84 60.77 43.26
CA PRO A 22 1.77 60.57 42.30
C PRO A 22 0.89 61.82 42.31
N GLY A 23 0.76 62.48 41.17
CA GLY A 23 0.03 63.73 41.07
C GLY A 23 -1.44 63.53 41.43
N GLU A 24 -1.86 64.04 42.58
CA GLU A 24 -3.26 64.16 43.01
C GLU A 24 -3.95 65.32 42.25
N GLY A 25 -3.90 65.29 40.93
CA GLY A 25 -4.67 66.19 40.07
C GLY A 25 -6.04 65.57 39.76
N PRO A 26 -7.14 66.35 39.74
CA PRO A 26 -8.44 65.83 39.33
C PRO A 26 -8.37 65.30 37.88
N GLU A 27 -8.86 64.08 37.65
CA GLU A 27 -8.90 63.46 36.32
C GLU A 27 -9.67 64.37 35.33
N ASP A 28 -8.99 64.81 34.29
CA ASP A 28 -9.56 65.69 33.27
C ASP A 28 -10.49 64.88 32.36
N SER A 29 -11.80 65.05 32.53
CA SER A 29 -12.87 64.22 31.94
C SER A 29 -12.98 64.30 30.40
N ARG A 30 -12.09 65.05 29.75
CA ARG A 30 -12.04 65.24 28.30
C ARG A 30 -11.06 64.30 27.59
N PHE A 31 -10.20 63.60 28.34
CA PHE A 31 -9.28 62.63 27.77
C PHE A 31 -9.87 61.22 27.86
N PRO A 32 -9.86 60.44 26.76
CA PRO A 32 -10.35 59.06 26.79
C PRO A 32 -9.51 58.25 27.79
N GLN A 33 -10.19 57.52 28.67
CA GLN A 33 -9.55 56.74 29.73
C GLN A 33 -8.62 55.69 29.09
N GLN A 34 -7.32 55.81 29.36
CA GLN A 34 -6.32 54.91 28.81
C GLN A 34 -6.45 53.56 29.52
N LEU A 35 -6.95 52.55 28.81
CA LEU A 35 -7.08 51.19 29.33
C LEU A 35 -5.70 50.53 29.31
N TYR A 36 -5.36 49.77 30.35
CA TYR A 36 -4.12 49.02 30.43
C TYR A 36 -4.44 47.54 30.56
N ASP A 37 -3.59 46.72 29.94
CA ASP A 37 -3.57 45.27 30.10
C ASP A 37 -3.22 44.85 31.53
N GLU A 38 -3.41 43.59 31.89
CA GLU A 38 -2.99 43.00 33.17
C GLU A 38 -1.48 43.15 33.43
N ARG A 39 -0.69 43.33 32.36
CA ARG A 39 0.76 43.61 32.39
C ARG A 39 1.09 45.11 32.40
N GLY A 40 0.11 46.00 32.58
CA GLY A 40 0.30 47.45 32.67
C GLY A 40 0.62 48.13 31.34
N ARG A 41 0.32 47.50 30.20
CA ARG A 41 0.56 48.06 28.85
C ARG A 41 -0.69 48.77 28.35
N PRO A 42 -0.58 49.99 27.79
CA PRO A 42 -1.76 50.68 27.29
C PRO A 42 -2.37 49.93 26.09
N ILE A 43 -3.65 49.58 26.16
CA ILE A 43 -4.44 48.94 25.11
C ILE A 43 -5.54 49.91 24.69
N ASN A 44 -5.65 50.18 23.39
CA ASN A 44 -6.83 50.85 22.83
C ASN A 44 -7.73 49.82 22.12
N PRO A 45 -8.90 49.49 22.70
CA PRO A 45 -9.81 48.49 22.11
C PRO A 45 -10.39 48.95 20.76
N GLU A 46 -10.58 50.25 20.56
CA GLU A 46 -11.06 50.77 19.28
C GLU A 46 -10.02 50.57 18.17
N THR A 47 -8.74 50.79 18.46
CA THR A 47 -7.66 50.53 17.50
C THR A 47 -7.58 49.05 17.14
N LYS A 48 -7.78 48.13 18.09
CA LYS A 48 -7.84 46.69 17.80
C LYS A 48 -9.02 46.35 16.88
N ARG A 49 -10.20 46.92 17.14
CA ARG A 49 -11.39 46.72 16.30
C ARG A 49 -11.18 47.24 14.88
N ILE A 50 -10.65 48.47 14.75
CA ILE A 50 -10.37 49.08 13.44
C ILE A 50 -9.33 48.25 12.69
N ASN A 51 -8.26 47.79 13.35
CA ASN A 51 -7.24 46.97 12.69
C ASN A 51 -7.83 45.64 12.18
N ARG A 52 -8.69 44.99 12.98
CA ARG A 52 -9.39 43.78 12.56
C ARG A 52 -10.31 44.03 11.37
N ASP A 53 -11.05 45.13 11.37
CA ASP A 53 -11.96 45.49 10.27
C ASP A 53 -11.18 45.88 9.00
N VAL A 54 -10.03 46.55 9.13
CA VAL A 54 -9.12 46.85 8.01
C VAL A 54 -8.58 45.57 7.40
N ILE A 55 -8.09 44.62 8.21
CA ILE A 55 -7.62 43.31 7.74
C ILE A 55 -8.73 42.55 7.03
N ARG A 56 -9.94 42.52 7.61
CA ARG A 56 -11.11 41.88 6.98
C ARG A 56 -11.42 42.51 5.62
N SER A 57 -11.51 43.84 5.57
CA SER A 57 -11.80 44.56 4.32
C SER A 57 -10.71 44.38 3.27
N HIS A 58 -9.44 44.28 3.70
CA HIS A 58 -8.32 44.03 2.80
C HIS A 58 -8.40 42.63 2.20
N ASN A 59 -8.68 41.60 3.01
CA ASN A 59 -8.87 40.23 2.53
C ASN A 59 -10.08 40.13 1.59
N GLU A 60 -11.18 40.82 1.90
CA GLU A 60 -12.37 40.89 1.04
C GLU A 60 -12.04 41.54 -0.31
N VAL A 61 -11.30 42.65 -0.31
CA VAL A 61 -10.84 43.31 -1.53
C VAL A 61 -9.86 42.42 -2.31
N MET A 62 -8.95 41.70 -1.64
CA MET A 62 -8.05 40.74 -2.30
C MET A 62 -8.83 39.60 -2.97
N MET A 63 -9.93 39.14 -2.36
CA MET A 63 -10.83 38.15 -2.99
C MET A 63 -11.56 38.73 -4.20
N VAL A 64 -12.10 39.95 -4.10
CA VAL A 64 -12.86 40.60 -5.19
C VAL A 64 -11.96 40.97 -6.37
N ILE A 65 -10.73 41.42 -6.12
CA ILE A 65 -9.73 41.71 -7.17
C ILE A 65 -9.19 40.41 -7.80
N GLY A 66 -9.42 39.24 -7.17
CA GLY A 66 -8.96 37.94 -7.66
C GLY A 66 -7.48 37.65 -7.36
N VAL A 67 -6.86 38.41 -6.45
CA VAL A 67 -5.50 38.16 -5.96
C VAL A 67 -5.48 37.02 -4.94
N ALA A 68 -6.55 36.89 -4.16
CA ALA A 68 -6.84 35.71 -3.36
C ALA A 68 -7.97 34.95 -4.04
N GLU A 69 -7.70 33.74 -4.55
CA GLU A 69 -8.78 32.83 -4.91
C GLU A 69 -9.57 32.52 -3.63
N PRO A 70 -10.92 32.57 -3.62
CA PRO A 70 -11.68 32.04 -2.50
C PRO A 70 -11.20 30.61 -2.29
N GLU A 71 -10.90 30.21 -1.04
CA GLU A 71 -10.59 28.82 -0.71
C GLU A 71 -11.75 27.98 -1.24
N ASN A 72 -11.51 27.38 -2.40
CA ASN A 72 -12.51 26.73 -3.19
C ASN A 72 -12.70 25.37 -2.52
N THR A 73 -13.47 25.34 -1.42
CA THR A 73 -13.76 24.12 -0.66
C THR A 73 -14.52 23.11 -1.53
N ALA A 74 -15.19 23.54 -2.61
CA ALA A 74 -15.91 22.68 -3.53
C ALA A 74 -14.99 21.71 -4.32
N PRO A 75 -13.94 22.13 -5.05
CA PRO A 75 -13.04 21.18 -5.69
C PRO A 75 -12.27 20.34 -4.68
N ASP A 76 -11.82 20.90 -3.55
CA ASP A 76 -11.10 20.14 -2.53
C ASP A 76 -11.97 19.05 -1.89
N THR A 77 -13.25 19.35 -1.61
CA THR A 77 -14.21 18.33 -1.14
C THR A 77 -14.45 17.26 -2.20
N GLN A 78 -14.62 17.60 -3.48
CA GLN A 78 -14.77 16.61 -4.55
C GLN A 78 -13.53 15.72 -4.72
N PHE A 79 -12.32 16.30 -4.64
CA PHE A 79 -11.08 15.54 -4.68
C PHE A 79 -10.94 14.61 -3.46
N GLU A 80 -11.33 15.07 -2.28
CA GLU A 80 -11.37 14.24 -1.07
C GLU A 80 -12.37 13.09 -1.19
N VAL A 81 -13.58 13.36 -1.69
CA VAL A 81 -14.63 12.36 -1.92
C VAL A 81 -14.15 11.31 -2.91
N ALA A 82 -13.57 11.74 -4.04
CA ALA A 82 -13.00 10.83 -5.04
C ALA A 82 -11.84 9.99 -4.45
N ARG A 83 -11.00 10.59 -3.60
CA ARG A 83 -9.92 9.89 -2.90
C ARG A 83 -10.46 8.86 -1.91
N ARG A 84 -11.48 9.20 -1.12
CA ARG A 84 -12.15 8.27 -0.17
C ARG A 84 -12.83 7.13 -0.92
N HIS A 85 -13.51 7.43 -2.03
CA HIS A 85 -14.10 6.42 -2.91
C HIS A 85 -13.02 5.46 -3.44
N HIS A 86 -11.90 5.97 -3.95
CA HIS A 86 -10.79 5.14 -4.42
C HIS A 86 -10.20 4.25 -3.31
N GLN A 87 -9.97 4.80 -2.11
CA GLN A 87 -9.47 4.04 -0.97
C GLN A 87 -10.44 2.94 -0.52
N TYR A 88 -11.74 3.22 -0.56
CA TYR A 88 -12.79 2.25 -0.26
C TYR A 88 -12.78 1.07 -1.23
N GLU A 89 -12.81 1.36 -2.55
CA GLU A 89 -12.77 0.31 -3.57
C GLU A 89 -11.47 -0.50 -3.53
N ASP A 90 -10.34 0.14 -3.25
CA ASP A 90 -9.06 -0.55 -3.09
C ASP A 90 -9.05 -1.46 -1.86
N ARG A 91 -9.60 -1.01 -0.73
CA ARG A 91 -9.73 -1.82 0.48
C ARG A 91 -10.62 -3.04 0.24
N ILE A 92 -11.76 -2.85 -0.42
CA ILE A 92 -12.67 -3.96 -0.78
C ILE A 92 -12.00 -4.89 -1.78
N GLY A 93 -11.36 -4.36 -2.83
CA GLY A 93 -10.65 -5.14 -3.82
C GLY A 93 -9.58 -6.04 -3.18
N ARG A 94 -8.80 -5.53 -2.22
CA ARG A 94 -7.81 -6.33 -1.47
C ARG A 94 -8.46 -7.43 -0.63
N ARG A 95 -9.59 -7.14 0.03
CA ARG A 95 -10.34 -8.13 0.84
C ARG A 95 -10.95 -9.23 -0.04
N LEU A 96 -11.54 -8.86 -1.18
CA LEU A 96 -12.08 -9.80 -2.15
C LEU A 96 -10.99 -10.64 -2.80
N LEU A 97 -9.81 -10.07 -3.06
CA LEU A 97 -8.66 -10.81 -3.56
C LEU A 97 -8.21 -11.88 -2.54
N LEU A 98 -8.15 -11.52 -1.25
CA LEU A 98 -7.86 -12.45 -0.16
C LEU A 98 -8.92 -13.55 -0.05
N ALA A 99 -10.20 -13.17 0.00
CA ALA A 99 -11.32 -14.10 0.07
C ALA A 99 -11.35 -15.04 -1.14
N GLY A 100 -11.08 -14.50 -2.34
CA GLY A 100 -10.97 -15.26 -3.57
C GLY A 100 -9.83 -16.28 -3.54
N GLY A 101 -8.65 -15.90 -3.05
CA GLY A 101 -7.53 -16.84 -2.88
C GLY A 101 -7.83 -17.97 -1.88
N VAL A 102 -8.54 -17.67 -0.80
CA VAL A 102 -9.00 -18.69 0.17
C VAL A 102 -10.07 -19.60 -0.46
N LEU A 103 -11.06 -19.02 -1.14
CA LEU A 103 -12.13 -19.76 -1.81
C LEU A 103 -11.57 -20.67 -2.90
N GLU A 104 -10.64 -20.17 -3.73
CA GLU A 104 -9.97 -20.95 -4.76
C GLU A 104 -9.18 -22.11 -4.15
N SER A 105 -8.41 -21.84 -3.08
CA SER A 105 -7.66 -22.86 -2.37
C SER A 105 -8.58 -23.94 -1.78
N ALA A 106 -9.73 -23.54 -1.22
CA ALA A 106 -10.72 -24.45 -0.66
C ALA A 106 -11.42 -25.30 -1.73
N ALA A 107 -11.82 -24.70 -2.85
CA ALA A 107 -12.48 -25.38 -3.96
C ALA A 107 -11.61 -26.51 -4.54
N ILE A 108 -10.31 -26.25 -4.68
CA ILE A 108 -9.34 -27.21 -5.22
C ILE A 108 -8.94 -28.28 -4.19
N TRP A 109 -9.09 -27.99 -2.90
CA TRP A 109 -8.37 -28.70 -1.84
C TRP A 109 -8.59 -30.22 -1.85
N GLY A 110 -9.85 -30.65 -1.94
CA GLY A 110 -10.22 -32.07 -1.93
C GLY A 110 -9.89 -32.79 -3.24
N VAL A 111 -10.18 -32.16 -4.37
CA VAL A 111 -9.95 -32.72 -5.71
C VAL A 111 -8.45 -32.88 -5.99
N ASN A 112 -7.60 -31.97 -5.48
CA ASN A 112 -6.15 -32.10 -5.59
C ASN A 112 -5.59 -33.31 -4.81
N GLY A 113 -6.28 -33.78 -3.77
CA GLY A 113 -5.96 -35.06 -3.12
C GLY A 113 -6.16 -36.25 -4.06
N MET A 114 -7.22 -36.22 -4.88
CA MET A 114 -7.46 -37.22 -5.94
C MET A 114 -6.31 -37.22 -6.95
N ARG A 115 -5.87 -36.04 -7.39
CA ARG A 115 -4.76 -35.88 -8.33
C ARG A 115 -3.51 -36.59 -7.83
N GLN A 116 -3.18 -36.37 -6.55
CA GLN A 116 -2.04 -37.01 -5.91
C GLN A 116 -2.18 -38.54 -5.86
N ARG A 117 -3.39 -39.06 -5.62
CA ARG A 117 -3.66 -40.50 -5.62
C ARG A 117 -3.57 -41.14 -7.00
N ILE A 118 -4.06 -40.48 -8.05
CA ILE A 118 -3.94 -40.98 -9.44
C ILE A 118 -2.47 -41.16 -9.81
N LEU A 119 -1.60 -40.20 -9.43
CA LEU A 119 -0.17 -40.29 -9.73
C LEU A 119 0.58 -41.29 -8.85
N LEU A 120 0.06 -41.62 -7.67
CA LEU A 120 0.72 -42.50 -6.69
C LEU A 120 0.26 -43.96 -6.79
N TYR A 121 -1.03 -44.21 -6.98
CA TYR A 121 -1.67 -45.51 -6.83
C TYR A 121 -2.29 -45.99 -8.15
N LYS A 122 -1.85 -47.16 -8.62
CA LYS A 122 -2.31 -47.85 -9.83
C LYS A 122 -3.82 -48.13 -9.87
N PRO A 123 -4.49 -48.53 -8.76
CA PRO A 123 -5.94 -48.76 -8.80
C PRO A 123 -6.73 -47.54 -9.29
N TYR A 124 -6.33 -46.34 -8.85
CA TYR A 124 -7.00 -45.10 -9.24
C TYR A 124 -6.74 -44.73 -10.70
N SER A 125 -5.55 -44.98 -11.25
CA SER A 125 -5.31 -44.75 -12.68
C SER A 125 -6.07 -45.71 -13.59
N GLN A 126 -6.46 -46.89 -13.11
CA GLN A 126 -7.07 -47.96 -13.90
C GLN A 126 -8.60 -48.01 -13.87
N THR A 127 -9.21 -47.54 -12.78
CA THR A 127 -10.66 -47.42 -12.65
C THR A 127 -11.25 -46.35 -13.56
N THR A 128 -12.55 -46.40 -13.84
CA THR A 128 -13.25 -45.31 -14.55
C THR A 128 -13.23 -44.02 -13.74
N PHE A 129 -13.42 -42.87 -14.40
CA PHE A 129 -13.35 -41.56 -13.73
C PHE A 129 -14.24 -41.46 -12.50
N TYR A 130 -15.51 -41.86 -12.62
CA TYR A 130 -16.44 -41.93 -11.50
C TYR A 130 -16.06 -43.01 -10.47
N GLY A 131 -15.61 -44.18 -10.96
CA GLY A 131 -15.17 -45.29 -10.12
C GLY A 131 -14.01 -44.90 -9.19
N MET A 132 -13.15 -43.96 -9.58
CA MET A 132 -12.07 -43.44 -8.73
C MET A 132 -12.61 -42.76 -7.45
N PHE A 133 -13.64 -41.92 -7.59
CA PHE A 133 -14.25 -41.23 -6.45
C PHE A 133 -15.00 -42.22 -5.56
N GLN A 134 -15.73 -43.16 -6.16
CA GLN A 134 -16.39 -44.23 -5.43
C GLN A 134 -15.38 -45.11 -4.67
N LEU A 135 -14.21 -45.39 -5.27
CA LEU A 135 -13.12 -46.10 -4.60
C LEU A 135 -12.56 -45.29 -3.43
N ALA A 136 -12.37 -43.98 -3.60
CA ALA A 136 -11.89 -43.11 -2.53
C ALA A 136 -12.87 -43.07 -1.34
N TRP A 137 -14.17 -42.95 -1.62
CA TRP A 137 -15.23 -42.88 -0.61
C TRP A 137 -15.51 -44.21 0.08
N SER A 138 -15.25 -45.35 -0.57
CA SER A 138 -15.37 -46.66 0.08
C SER A 138 -14.19 -46.96 1.02
N GLN A 139 -13.02 -46.40 0.75
CA GLN A 139 -11.82 -46.60 1.58
C GLN A 139 -11.70 -45.62 2.75
N GLN A 140 -12.26 -44.40 2.62
CA GLN A 140 -12.11 -43.35 3.61
C GLN A 140 -13.40 -42.55 3.78
N SER A 141 -13.65 -42.06 5.00
CA SER A 141 -14.74 -41.12 5.25
C SER A 141 -14.59 -39.88 4.38
N VAL A 142 -15.71 -39.36 3.86
CA VAL A 142 -15.76 -38.17 3.01
C VAL A 142 -15.05 -36.97 3.67
N GLY A 143 -15.26 -36.76 4.98
CA GLY A 143 -14.59 -35.70 5.72
C GLY A 143 -13.06 -35.87 5.77
N SER A 144 -12.56 -37.07 6.05
CA SER A 144 -11.12 -37.37 6.02
C SER A 144 -10.51 -37.14 4.63
N TYR A 145 -11.27 -37.42 3.57
CA TYR A 145 -10.83 -37.23 2.20
C TYR A 145 -10.71 -35.74 1.85
N PHE A 146 -11.75 -34.96 2.14
CA PHE A 146 -11.78 -33.53 1.81
C PHE A 146 -10.92 -32.70 2.74
N PHE A 147 -10.86 -32.99 4.03
CA PHE A 147 -10.11 -32.16 5.00
C PHE A 147 -8.71 -32.68 5.30
N GLY A 148 -8.31 -33.81 4.69
CA GLY A 148 -6.96 -34.36 4.80
C GLY A 148 -5.88 -33.33 4.50
N GLY A 149 -4.97 -33.11 5.46
CA GLY A 149 -3.86 -32.16 5.31
C GLY A 149 -4.23 -30.68 5.48
N LEU A 150 -5.51 -30.32 5.58
CA LEU A 150 -5.95 -28.93 5.66
C LEU A 150 -5.37 -28.19 6.88
N PRO A 151 -5.37 -28.76 8.11
CA PRO A 151 -4.81 -28.06 9.26
C PRO A 151 -3.31 -27.77 9.12
N SER A 152 -2.54 -28.70 8.53
CA SER A 152 -1.11 -28.52 8.30
C SER A 152 -0.83 -27.46 7.22
N PHE A 153 -1.69 -27.37 6.20
CA PHE A 153 -1.61 -26.30 5.22
C PHE A 153 -1.97 -24.95 5.79
N LEU A 154 -3.07 -24.84 6.55
CA LEU A 154 -3.44 -23.61 7.24
C LEU A 154 -2.31 -23.17 8.18
N ALA A 155 -1.71 -24.09 8.94
CA ALA A 155 -0.55 -23.78 9.76
C ALA A 155 0.62 -23.23 8.93
N SER A 156 0.91 -23.81 7.75
CA SER A 156 1.94 -23.29 6.84
C SER A 156 1.60 -21.91 6.28
N THR A 157 0.33 -21.62 6.00
CA THR A 157 -0.13 -20.32 5.48
C THR A 157 -0.09 -19.25 6.58
N LEU A 158 -0.55 -19.57 7.78
CA LEU A 158 -0.46 -18.68 8.94
C LEU A 158 1.00 -18.34 9.25
N LEU A 159 1.88 -19.33 9.15
CA LEU A 159 3.31 -19.17 9.37
C LEU A 159 3.98 -18.22 8.35
N GLU A 160 3.47 -18.17 7.12
CA GLU A 160 3.88 -17.20 6.10
C GLU A 160 3.37 -15.78 6.41
N GLN A 161 2.11 -15.70 6.85
CA GLN A 161 1.41 -14.45 7.15
C GLN A 161 1.84 -13.77 8.45
N LEU A 162 2.64 -14.43 9.30
CA LEU A 162 3.09 -13.83 10.56
C LEU A 162 3.74 -12.44 10.33
N PRO A 163 3.21 -11.37 10.97
CA PRO A 163 3.71 -10.01 10.86
C PRO A 163 4.91 -9.83 11.78
N ALA A 164 6.03 -10.44 11.41
CA ALA A 164 7.30 -10.31 12.14
C ALA A 164 8.41 -9.84 11.19
N PRO A 165 8.36 -8.57 10.73
CA PRO A 165 9.33 -8.04 9.77
C PRO A 165 10.76 -8.13 10.31
N GLU A 166 10.97 -7.87 11.60
CA GLU A 166 12.28 -7.95 12.24
C GLU A 166 12.85 -9.38 12.28
N LEU A 167 12.01 -10.39 12.59
CA LEU A 167 12.46 -11.79 12.61
C LEU A 167 12.77 -12.30 11.19
N LYS A 168 12.00 -11.85 10.19
CA LYS A 168 12.18 -12.22 8.78
C LYS A 168 13.50 -11.70 8.18
N LYS A 169 14.15 -10.70 8.78
CA LYS A 169 15.48 -10.21 8.33
C LYS A 169 16.58 -11.25 8.53
N THR A 170 16.49 -12.07 9.59
CA THR A 170 17.54 -13.07 9.87
C THR A 170 17.48 -14.24 8.89
N THR A 171 18.60 -14.55 8.24
CA THR A 171 18.68 -15.63 7.24
C THR A 171 18.36 -17.00 7.85
N SER A 172 18.81 -17.25 9.09
CA SER A 172 18.51 -18.49 9.83
C SER A 172 17.01 -18.70 10.05
N PHE A 173 16.28 -17.65 10.46
CA PHE A 173 14.84 -17.73 10.64
C PHE A 173 14.12 -18.05 9.32
N ARG A 174 14.55 -17.45 8.19
CA ARG A 174 14.01 -17.78 6.86
C ARG A 174 14.22 -19.26 6.50
N TYR A 175 15.40 -19.81 6.78
CA TYR A 175 15.67 -21.24 6.54
C TYR A 175 14.84 -22.14 7.45
N VAL A 176 14.77 -21.85 8.75
CA VAL A 176 13.95 -22.61 9.71
C VAL A 176 12.48 -22.56 9.30
N MET A 177 11.98 -21.39 8.90
CA MET A 177 10.59 -21.24 8.46
C MET A 177 10.31 -22.03 7.20
N THR A 178 11.20 -21.95 6.22
CA THR A 178 11.10 -22.71 4.97
C THR A 178 11.13 -24.22 5.27
N TYR A 179 11.98 -24.66 6.19
CA TYR A 179 12.07 -26.05 6.62
C TYR A 179 10.78 -26.56 7.27
N ILE A 180 10.20 -25.78 8.19
CA ILE A 180 8.93 -26.11 8.85
C ILE A 180 7.79 -26.16 7.83
N ARG A 181 7.67 -25.14 6.96
CA ARG A 181 6.65 -25.08 5.91
C ARG A 181 6.75 -26.27 4.95
N LEU A 182 7.96 -26.65 4.57
CA LEU A 182 8.21 -27.79 3.70
C LEU A 182 7.79 -29.11 4.36
N HIS A 183 8.07 -29.30 5.66
CA HIS A 183 7.58 -30.46 6.41
C HIS A 183 6.06 -30.48 6.51
N LEU A 184 5.42 -29.35 6.80
CA LEU A 184 3.96 -29.23 6.84
C LEU A 184 3.33 -29.56 5.48
N ALA A 185 3.93 -29.11 4.38
CA ALA A 185 3.48 -29.43 3.03
C ALA A 185 3.61 -30.93 2.71
N ILE A 186 4.71 -31.57 3.10
CA ILE A 186 4.91 -33.02 2.95
C ILE A 186 3.93 -33.81 3.81
N TYR A 187 3.70 -33.37 5.05
CA TYR A 187 2.72 -34.00 5.94
C TYR A 187 1.30 -33.90 5.35
N ALA A 188 0.92 -32.72 4.84
CA ALA A 188 -0.35 -32.54 4.15
C ALA A 188 -0.49 -33.44 2.91
N PHE A 189 0.59 -33.61 2.14
CA PHE A 189 0.64 -34.57 1.03
C PHE A 189 0.42 -36.02 1.50
N PHE A 190 1.10 -36.45 2.57
CA PHE A 190 0.91 -37.80 3.14
C PHE A 190 -0.51 -38.03 3.67
N GLN A 191 -1.16 -37.02 4.25
CA GLN A 191 -2.56 -37.15 4.67
C GLN A 191 -3.53 -37.22 3.49
N ARG A 192 -3.33 -36.38 2.47
CA ARG A 192 -4.16 -36.37 1.25
C ARG A 192 -4.10 -37.68 0.48
N THR A 193 -2.92 -38.30 0.45
CA THR A 193 -2.73 -39.62 -0.17
C THR A 193 -3.20 -40.76 0.70
N GLY A 194 -3.46 -40.55 1.99
CA GLY A 194 -3.87 -41.60 2.93
C GLY A 194 -2.70 -42.42 3.48
N ILE A 195 -1.46 -41.99 3.28
CA ILE A 195 -0.25 -42.58 3.87
C ILE A 195 -0.23 -42.36 5.39
N ILE A 196 -0.63 -41.16 5.83
CA ILE A 196 -0.82 -40.83 7.25
C ILE A 196 -2.32 -40.72 7.53
N PRO A 197 -2.82 -41.33 8.61
CA PRO A 197 -4.24 -41.24 8.96
C PRO A 197 -4.65 -39.81 9.31
N TYR A 198 -5.90 -39.47 9.01
CA TYR A 198 -6.46 -38.13 9.24
C TYR A 198 -6.64 -37.77 10.71
N ASN A 199 -6.72 -38.76 11.61
CA ASN A 199 -6.90 -38.54 13.04
C ASN A 199 -5.80 -37.69 13.70
N ARG A 200 -4.68 -37.43 13.00
CA ARG A 200 -3.58 -36.58 13.47
C ARG A 200 -3.53 -35.27 12.69
N TRP A 201 -4.22 -34.24 13.15
CA TRP A 201 -4.35 -32.98 12.40
C TRP A 201 -3.01 -32.26 12.12
N VAL A 202 -2.06 -32.36 13.05
CA VAL A 202 -0.75 -31.67 12.99
C VAL A 202 0.37 -32.71 13.19
N PRO A 203 1.52 -32.58 12.51
CA PRO A 203 2.67 -33.45 12.74
C PRO A 203 3.18 -33.39 14.17
N ASN A 204 3.62 -34.54 14.69
CA ASN A 204 4.38 -34.60 15.94
C ASN A 204 5.74 -33.88 15.75
N TRP A 205 6.28 -33.24 16.79
CA TRP A 205 7.61 -32.59 16.75
C TRP A 205 8.71 -33.52 16.19
N ARG A 206 8.61 -34.83 16.44
CA ARG A 206 9.55 -35.84 15.90
C ARG A 206 9.58 -35.87 14.38
N PHE A 207 8.48 -35.53 13.70
CA PHE A 207 8.40 -35.47 12.24
C PHE A 207 9.41 -34.47 11.64
N PHE A 208 9.72 -33.41 12.38
CA PHE A 208 10.66 -32.35 11.98
C PHE A 208 12.12 -32.67 12.30
N VAL A 209 12.41 -33.74 13.02
CA VAL A 209 13.79 -34.10 13.40
C VAL A 209 14.27 -35.19 12.45
N PRO A 210 15.29 -34.93 11.61
CA PRO A 210 15.85 -35.94 10.70
C PRO A 210 16.28 -37.19 11.47
N GLY A 211 16.01 -38.36 10.91
CA GLY A 211 16.42 -39.63 11.50
C GLY A 211 15.49 -40.24 12.53
N THR A 212 14.43 -39.55 12.95
CA THR A 212 13.39 -40.19 13.76
C THR A 212 12.60 -41.20 12.92
N SER A 213 11.93 -42.13 13.60
CA SER A 213 11.11 -43.16 12.94
C SER A 213 10.00 -42.57 12.05
N ILE A 214 9.51 -41.38 12.37
CA ILE A 214 8.39 -40.71 11.69
C ILE A 214 8.88 -39.64 10.70
N SER A 215 10.13 -39.20 10.77
CA SER A 215 10.63 -38.16 9.87
C SER A 215 10.74 -38.66 8.42
N PRO A 216 10.39 -37.82 7.42
CA PRO A 216 10.57 -38.17 6.01
C PRO A 216 12.05 -38.34 5.63
N ILE A 217 12.99 -37.76 6.39
CA ILE A 217 14.43 -37.82 6.12
C ILE A 217 15.04 -38.97 6.94
N PRO A 218 15.43 -40.09 6.32
CA PRO A 218 16.08 -41.20 7.03
C PRO A 218 17.50 -40.82 7.45
N PHE A 219 17.92 -41.29 8.63
CA PHE A 219 19.34 -41.29 8.99
C PHE A 219 19.96 -42.59 8.50
N PRO A 220 21.09 -42.55 7.78
CA PRO A 220 21.87 -43.74 7.56
C PRO A 220 22.40 -44.29 8.90
N PRO A 221 22.64 -45.61 9.01
CA PRO A 221 23.22 -46.20 10.21
C PRO A 221 24.54 -45.51 10.56
N THR A 222 24.84 -45.41 11.86
CA THR A 222 26.07 -44.78 12.34
C THR A 222 27.30 -45.42 11.67
N PRO A 223 28.30 -44.63 11.23
CA PRO A 223 29.47 -45.18 10.58
C PRO A 223 30.22 -46.10 11.56
N THR A 224 30.64 -47.27 11.08
CA THR A 224 31.37 -48.26 11.90
C THR A 224 32.79 -47.80 12.24
N SER A 225 33.34 -46.86 11.48
CA SER A 225 34.66 -46.26 11.72
C SER A 225 34.68 -44.78 11.36
N PHE A 226 35.49 -43.98 12.06
CA PHE A 226 35.69 -42.54 11.79
C PHE A 226 36.68 -42.25 10.65
N HIS A 227 36.90 -43.21 9.74
CA HIS A 227 37.79 -42.99 8.62
C HIS A 227 37.14 -42.04 7.59
N PRO A 228 37.90 -41.18 6.91
CA PRO A 228 37.36 -40.22 5.94
C PRO A 228 36.46 -40.87 4.87
N ARG A 229 36.81 -42.10 4.44
CA ARG A 229 36.02 -42.87 3.47
C ARG A 229 34.66 -43.30 4.04
N SER A 230 34.62 -43.80 5.28
CA SER A 230 33.38 -44.19 5.95
C SER A 230 32.49 -42.97 6.21
N LEU A 231 33.08 -41.84 6.60
CA LEU A 231 32.37 -40.57 6.77
C LEU A 231 31.76 -40.08 5.45
N LEU A 232 32.52 -40.14 4.35
CA LEU A 232 32.04 -39.75 3.03
C LEU A 232 30.92 -40.67 2.51
N GLN A 233 31.04 -41.98 2.73
CA GLN A 233 29.98 -42.94 2.40
C GLN A 233 28.72 -42.68 3.23
N TRP A 234 28.88 -42.39 4.52
CA TRP A 234 27.78 -42.02 5.41
C TRP A 234 27.11 -40.73 4.96
N LEU A 235 27.89 -39.69 4.61
CA LEU A 235 27.37 -38.42 4.10
C LEU A 235 26.66 -38.60 2.75
N GLY A 236 27.21 -39.44 1.86
CA GLY A 236 26.57 -39.81 0.59
C GLY A 236 25.24 -40.53 0.79
N ALA A 237 25.19 -41.47 1.74
CA ALA A 237 23.95 -42.16 2.11
C ALA A 237 22.92 -41.20 2.73
N PHE A 238 23.37 -40.24 3.55
CA PHE A 238 22.51 -39.19 4.10
C PHE A 238 21.96 -38.28 2.99
N ALA A 239 22.82 -37.84 2.06
CA ALA A 239 22.42 -37.03 0.91
C ALA A 239 21.40 -37.75 0.02
N LEU A 240 21.62 -39.05 -0.25
CA LEU A 240 20.66 -39.89 -0.96
C LEU A 240 19.33 -40.03 -0.20
N GLY A 241 19.39 -40.13 1.13
CA GLY A 241 18.21 -40.15 2.00
C GLY A 241 17.43 -38.82 2.01
N ALA A 242 18.14 -37.69 1.94
CA ALA A 242 17.56 -36.35 1.87
C ALA A 242 17.09 -35.97 0.45
N ALA A 243 17.51 -36.71 -0.58
CA ALA A 243 17.21 -36.38 -1.98
C ALA A 243 15.71 -36.26 -2.30
N PRO A 244 14.79 -37.13 -1.82
CA PRO A 244 13.34 -36.95 -2.03
C PRO A 244 12.77 -35.67 -1.41
N PHE A 245 13.35 -35.23 -0.29
CA PHE A 245 12.95 -34.00 0.37
C PHE A 245 13.43 -32.78 -0.42
N ALA A 246 14.70 -32.80 -0.85
CA ALA A 246 15.27 -31.76 -1.70
C ALA A 246 14.56 -31.68 -3.06
N SER A 247 14.17 -32.81 -3.65
CA SER A 247 13.42 -32.84 -4.91
C SER A 247 12.01 -32.29 -4.76
N PHE A 248 11.35 -32.52 -3.62
CA PHE A 248 10.06 -31.89 -3.30
C PHE A 248 10.20 -30.37 -3.17
N TYR A 249 11.23 -29.88 -2.49
CA TYR A 249 11.52 -28.44 -2.43
C TYR A 249 11.75 -27.85 -3.82
N LEU A 250 12.62 -28.48 -4.62
CA LEU A 250 12.94 -28.02 -5.95
C LEU A 250 11.71 -28.02 -6.87
N TYR A 251 10.85 -29.04 -6.76
CA TYR A 251 9.55 -29.10 -7.44
C TYR A 251 8.68 -27.89 -7.12
N THR A 252 8.55 -27.53 -5.84
CA THR A 252 7.75 -26.34 -5.46
C THR A 252 8.32 -25.06 -6.06
N LYS A 253 9.66 -24.90 -6.09
CA LYS A 253 10.31 -23.74 -6.71
C LYS A 253 10.11 -23.69 -8.21
N PHE A 254 10.27 -24.81 -8.92
CA PHE A 254 10.01 -24.88 -10.36
C PHE A 254 8.55 -24.59 -10.68
N HIS A 255 7.61 -25.14 -9.91
CA HIS A 255 6.20 -24.85 -10.06
C HIS A 255 5.94 -23.34 -9.91
N THR A 256 6.48 -22.70 -8.86
CA THR A 256 6.37 -21.25 -8.67
C THR A 256 6.94 -20.46 -9.85
N VAL A 257 8.11 -20.83 -10.38
CA VAL A 257 8.71 -20.15 -11.54
C VAL A 257 7.83 -20.29 -12.78
N ILE A 258 7.39 -21.50 -13.11
CA ILE A 258 6.54 -21.77 -14.28
C ILE A 258 5.21 -21.02 -14.16
N THR A 259 4.55 -21.09 -13.00
CA THR A 259 3.30 -20.38 -12.77
C THR A 259 3.50 -18.86 -12.89
N LYS A 260 4.59 -18.28 -12.35
CA LYS A 260 4.88 -16.85 -12.51
C LYS A 260 5.09 -16.46 -13.97
N THR A 261 5.86 -17.24 -14.73
CA THR A 261 6.11 -17.00 -16.15
C THR A 261 4.81 -17.07 -16.96
N LEU A 262 3.97 -18.08 -16.70
CA LEU A 262 2.67 -18.22 -17.35
C LEU A 262 1.72 -17.08 -16.99
N ARG A 263 1.62 -16.72 -15.70
CA ARG A 263 0.82 -15.57 -15.24
C ARG A 263 1.24 -14.30 -15.96
N TYR A 264 2.55 -14.01 -16.03
CA TYR A 264 3.05 -12.82 -16.73
C TYR A 264 2.64 -12.80 -18.20
N LYS A 265 2.83 -13.92 -18.92
CA LYS A 265 2.47 -14.03 -20.34
C LYS A 265 0.96 -13.95 -20.58
N ILE A 266 0.15 -14.66 -19.80
CA ILE A 266 -1.31 -14.64 -19.92
C ILE A 266 -1.85 -13.25 -19.56
N HIS A 267 -1.34 -12.65 -18.49
CA HIS A 267 -1.75 -11.31 -18.09
C HIS A 267 -1.47 -10.27 -19.17
N GLN A 268 -0.38 -10.41 -19.94
CA GLN A 268 -0.08 -9.53 -21.08
C GLN A 268 -1.04 -9.70 -22.26
N LEU A 269 -1.66 -10.88 -22.42
CA LEU A 269 -2.58 -11.19 -23.51
C LEU A 269 -4.03 -10.80 -23.19
N LEU A 270 -4.39 -10.67 -21.92
CA LEU A 270 -5.74 -10.28 -21.51
C LEU A 270 -5.99 -8.79 -21.82
N PRO A 271 -7.21 -8.44 -22.28
CA PRO A 271 -7.59 -7.05 -22.47
C PRO A 271 -7.55 -6.34 -21.11
N ARG A 272 -6.86 -5.20 -21.05
CA ARG A 272 -6.78 -4.38 -19.84
C ARG A 272 -7.41 -3.02 -20.11
N PRO A 273 -8.18 -2.46 -19.15
CA PRO A 273 -8.52 -1.05 -19.16
C PRO A 273 -7.23 -0.26 -18.91
N HIS A 274 -6.45 -0.01 -19.95
CA HIS A 274 -5.14 0.64 -19.82
C HIS A 274 -5.28 2.13 -20.14
N ASN A 275 -5.10 2.96 -19.11
CA ASN A 275 -4.90 4.40 -19.31
C ASN A 275 -3.47 4.64 -19.79
N THR A 276 -3.25 4.49 -21.10
CA THR A 276 -1.95 4.73 -21.76
C THR A 276 -1.36 6.11 -21.41
N HIS A 277 -2.21 7.12 -21.16
CA HIS A 277 -1.81 8.49 -20.90
C HIS A 277 -1.32 8.77 -19.46
N LYS A 278 -1.87 8.12 -18.43
CA LYS A 278 -1.46 8.40 -17.03
C LYS A 278 0.00 8.02 -16.75
N ARG A 279 0.53 7.00 -17.41
CA ARG A 279 1.93 6.55 -17.20
C ARG A 279 2.97 7.55 -17.72
N ARG A 280 2.64 8.38 -18.72
CA ARG A 280 3.57 9.42 -19.22
C ARG A 280 3.63 10.63 -18.31
N LEU A 281 2.54 10.97 -17.61
CA LEU A 281 2.47 12.15 -16.74
C LEU A 281 3.12 11.93 -15.37
N PHE A 282 3.12 10.70 -14.84
CA PHE A 282 3.75 10.36 -13.55
C PHE A 282 5.15 9.73 -13.67
N GLY A 283 5.81 9.88 -14.81
CA GLY A 283 7.06 9.18 -15.18
C GLY A 283 8.30 9.47 -14.32
N ASN A 284 8.23 10.36 -13.34
CA ASN A 284 9.37 10.72 -12.47
C ASN A 284 9.18 10.36 -10.99
N GLN A 285 8.09 9.71 -10.59
CA GLN A 285 8.03 9.12 -9.25
C GLN A 285 8.80 7.80 -9.28
N PRO A 286 9.80 7.59 -8.38
CA PRO A 286 10.60 6.38 -8.39
C PRO A 286 9.69 5.16 -8.21
N THR A 287 9.52 4.42 -9.30
CA THR A 287 8.87 3.11 -9.39
C THR A 287 9.66 2.09 -8.57
N GLY A 288 9.55 2.16 -7.24
CA GLY A 288 10.04 1.15 -6.30
C GLY A 288 9.03 0.04 -6.01
N ALA A 289 7.79 0.17 -6.48
CA ALA A 289 6.76 -0.88 -6.43
C ALA A 289 6.70 -1.63 -7.76
N GLU A 290 7.82 -2.22 -8.15
CA GLU A 290 7.82 -3.27 -9.17
C GLU A 290 6.90 -4.40 -8.66
N TYR A 291 5.93 -4.80 -9.48
CA TYR A 291 4.94 -5.84 -9.16
C TYR A 291 5.64 -7.18 -8.95
N GLY A 292 6.19 -7.38 -7.75
CA GLY A 292 6.40 -8.69 -7.21
C GLY A 292 5.05 -9.43 -7.21
N PRO A 293 5.06 -10.78 -7.26
CA PRO A 293 3.86 -11.54 -6.91
C PRO A 293 3.38 -10.99 -5.57
N THR A 294 2.09 -10.69 -5.46
CA THR A 294 1.45 -10.06 -4.31
C THR A 294 1.81 -10.79 -3.02
N GLU A 295 2.98 -10.51 -2.45
CA GLU A 295 3.31 -10.85 -1.08
C GLU A 295 2.46 -9.90 -0.26
N HIS A 296 1.47 -10.50 0.39
CA HIS A 296 0.53 -9.86 1.31
C HIS A 296 1.26 -8.96 2.29
N ARG A 297 1.37 -7.68 1.95
CA ARG A 297 1.79 -6.61 2.85
C ARG A 297 0.55 -5.95 3.39
N THR A 298 0.05 -6.49 4.49
CA THR A 298 -1.02 -5.89 5.30
C THR A 298 -0.36 -5.00 6.35
N ASP A 299 0.29 -3.92 5.91
CA ASP A 299 0.75 -2.86 6.81
C ASP A 299 -0.27 -1.72 6.72
N GLU A 300 -1.34 -1.80 7.51
CA GLU A 300 -2.11 -0.64 7.92
C GLU A 300 -2.42 -0.83 9.41
N PRO A 301 -1.93 0.03 10.31
CA PRO A 301 -2.33 -0.04 11.72
C PRO A 301 -3.83 0.26 11.82
N LEU A 302 -4.57 -0.59 12.55
CA LEU A 302 -5.96 -0.32 12.90
C LEU A 302 -6.03 0.96 13.75
N SER A 303 -6.45 2.07 13.13
CA SER A 303 -6.96 3.22 13.87
C SER A 303 -8.26 2.82 14.53
N SER A 304 -8.25 2.72 15.87
CA SER A 304 -9.44 2.45 16.67
C SER A 304 -10.30 3.72 16.76
N PRO A 305 -11.64 3.65 16.64
CA PRO A 305 -12.48 4.81 16.81
C PRO A 305 -12.62 5.18 18.29
N THR A 306 -12.34 6.45 18.59
CA THR A 306 -12.62 7.13 19.85
C THR A 306 -14.13 7.07 20.14
N ALA A 307 -14.48 6.52 21.31
CA ALA A 307 -15.78 6.70 21.92
C ALA A 307 -15.55 7.21 23.33
N THR A 308 -15.96 8.44 23.64
CA THR A 308 -16.36 8.84 25.00
C THR A 308 -17.27 10.07 24.93
N THR A 309 -18.49 9.90 25.42
CA THR A 309 -19.19 10.93 26.18
C THR A 309 -19.66 10.29 27.49
N THR A 310 -19.16 10.84 28.59
CA THR A 310 -19.48 10.61 30.01
C THR A 310 -20.87 11.22 30.36
N PRO A 311 -21.49 11.05 31.57
CA PRO A 311 -20.83 11.24 32.87
C PRO A 311 -21.33 10.47 34.12
N THR A 312 -20.51 10.62 35.17
CA THR A 312 -20.82 10.60 36.63
C THR A 312 -21.10 9.27 37.34
N THR A 313 -20.25 8.92 38.31
CA THR A 313 -20.53 9.12 39.76
C THR A 313 -19.30 8.72 40.58
N SER A 314 -18.92 9.63 41.49
CA SER A 314 -17.90 9.55 42.53
C SER A 314 -18.23 8.54 43.63
N ASP A 315 -17.25 7.82 44.16
CA ASP A 315 -16.97 7.88 45.60
C ASP A 315 -15.61 7.29 46.03
N ALA A 316 -15.16 7.78 47.17
CA ALA A 316 -13.80 7.85 47.69
C ALA A 316 -13.21 6.57 48.32
N THR A 317 -11.86 6.46 48.37
CA THR A 317 -11.04 6.55 49.62
C THR A 317 -9.53 6.29 49.39
N PRO A 318 -8.63 6.75 50.30
CA PRO A 318 -7.20 6.95 50.04
C PRO A 318 -6.26 6.03 50.87
N ASN A 319 -5.00 5.93 50.43
CA ASN A 319 -3.75 5.97 51.23
C ASN A 319 -2.65 4.99 50.77
N GLY A 320 -1.44 5.52 50.52
CA GLY A 320 -0.18 4.76 50.53
C GLY A 320 0.92 5.27 49.57
N PRO A 321 2.02 5.89 50.04
CA PRO A 321 3.06 6.49 49.20
C PRO A 321 4.37 5.62 49.18
N PRO A 322 5.54 6.08 48.67
CA PRO A 322 6.09 5.59 47.41
C PRO A 322 7.47 4.91 47.57
N ARG A 323 7.93 4.15 46.57
CA ARG A 323 9.31 3.62 46.53
C ARG A 323 10.07 4.09 45.29
N ARG A 324 10.97 5.06 45.51
CA ARG A 324 12.08 5.47 44.64
C ARG A 324 13.04 4.32 44.42
N GLN A 325 13.56 4.13 43.20
CA GLN A 325 14.96 3.77 42.96
C GLN A 325 15.48 4.45 41.69
N SER A 326 16.40 5.39 41.93
CA SER A 326 17.34 5.98 41.00
C SER A 326 18.51 5.03 40.77
N THR A 327 19.00 4.91 39.54
CA THR A 327 20.38 4.50 39.28
C THR A 327 21.02 5.40 38.22
N VAL A 328 21.91 6.24 38.73
CA VAL A 328 22.99 6.94 38.05
C VAL A 328 23.96 5.91 37.48
N SER A 329 24.47 6.14 36.27
CA SER A 329 25.82 5.71 35.90
C SER A 329 26.42 6.66 34.88
N LEU A 330 27.40 7.43 35.38
CA LEU A 330 28.44 8.09 34.64
C LEU A 330 29.36 7.05 34.00
N ARG A 331 29.74 7.26 32.74
CA ARG A 331 31.03 6.81 32.22
C ARG A 331 31.47 7.72 31.09
N GLY A 332 32.48 8.52 31.36
CA GLY A 332 33.25 9.22 30.34
C GLY A 332 34.31 8.29 29.76
N ASP A 333 34.74 8.59 28.54
CA ASP A 333 36.14 8.47 28.15
C ASP A 333 36.45 9.44 27.00
N ASN A 334 37.61 10.08 27.15
CA ASN A 334 38.15 11.14 26.33
C ASN A 334 38.80 10.59 25.04
N SER A 335 38.67 11.31 23.93
CA SER A 335 39.79 11.50 22.99
C SER A 335 39.60 12.79 22.18
N THR A 336 40.47 13.74 22.47
CA THR A 336 40.74 14.99 21.76
C THR A 336 41.41 14.76 20.41
N THR A 337 40.98 15.45 19.36
CA THR A 337 41.85 16.27 18.49
C THR A 337 41.00 17.20 17.63
N ALA A 338 41.37 18.47 17.65
CA ALA A 338 40.70 19.60 17.05
C ALA A 338 40.95 19.72 15.53
N THR A 339 39.97 20.22 14.79
CA THR A 339 40.21 21.15 13.65
C THR A 339 38.97 22.02 13.46
N ASP A 340 39.18 23.34 13.46
CA ASP A 340 38.21 24.43 13.33
C ASP A 340 37.56 24.51 11.93
N GLN A 341 36.23 24.66 11.83
CA GLN A 341 35.54 25.78 11.13
C GLN A 341 34.00 25.62 11.07
N PRO A 342 33.23 26.72 10.96
CA PRO A 342 31.82 26.79 11.38
C PRO A 342 30.76 26.53 10.30
N THR A 343 29.77 25.72 10.70
CA THR A 343 28.31 25.97 10.76
C THR A 343 27.60 26.79 9.67
N PHE A 344 26.66 26.18 8.93
CA PHE A 344 25.21 26.42 9.09
C PHE A 344 24.38 25.43 8.26
N GLY A 345 23.59 24.60 8.94
CA GLY A 345 22.61 23.69 8.34
C GLY A 345 21.78 23.06 9.45
N GLY A 346 20.51 23.44 9.55
CA GLY A 346 19.59 22.96 10.58
C GLY A 346 18.21 22.69 10.01
N SER A 347 17.86 21.41 9.90
CA SER A 347 16.50 20.89 9.77
C SER A 347 16.31 19.75 10.78
N THR A 348 15.34 19.91 11.69
CA THR A 348 14.79 18.91 12.62
C THR A 348 13.48 19.50 13.14
N GLN A 349 12.30 19.08 12.68
CA GLN A 349 11.54 17.87 13.02
C GLN A 349 11.27 17.72 14.52
N GLY A 350 10.03 18.08 14.87
CA GLY A 350 9.43 18.21 16.19
C GLY A 350 9.42 16.97 17.06
N THR A 351 9.62 17.24 18.35
CA THR A 351 9.15 16.42 19.47
C THR A 351 8.01 17.19 20.12
N HIS A 352 6.91 16.49 20.38
CA HIS A 352 5.63 17.01 20.86
C HIS A 352 5.68 17.09 22.38
N ASP A 353 5.53 18.28 22.95
CA ASP A 353 5.23 18.49 24.37
C ASP A 353 4.14 19.56 24.50
N ASP A 354 3.01 19.15 25.07
CA ASP A 354 1.88 19.99 25.44
C ASP A 354 2.27 20.92 26.60
N PHE A 355 2.50 22.19 26.29
CA PHE A 355 2.23 23.31 27.19
C PHE A 355 1.43 24.34 26.40
N ALA A 356 0.13 24.40 26.66
CA ALA A 356 -0.72 25.50 26.23
C ALA A 356 -0.28 26.78 26.96
N SER A 357 0.59 27.56 26.31
CA SER A 357 0.82 28.97 26.64
C SER A 357 -0.05 29.81 25.71
N ASP A 358 -1.00 30.53 26.30
CA ASP A 358 -1.85 31.56 25.69
C ASP A 358 -1.03 32.84 25.37
N ASP A 359 0.07 32.69 24.63
CA ASP A 359 1.04 33.75 24.31
C ASP A 359 1.15 33.98 22.77
N GLU A 360 0.12 33.66 21.97
CA GLU A 360 0.10 33.93 20.51
C GLU A 360 -0.45 35.32 20.08
N ASP A 361 -0.85 36.19 21.01
CA ASP A 361 -1.46 37.50 20.66
C ASP A 361 -0.47 38.69 20.61
N THR A 362 0.85 38.45 20.66
CA THR A 362 1.87 39.52 20.54
C THR A 362 2.81 39.35 19.35
N GLU A 363 2.40 38.61 18.34
CA GLU A 363 3.00 38.78 17.02
C GLU A 363 2.50 40.11 16.45
N ILE A 364 3.41 41.09 16.40
CA ILE A 364 3.22 42.33 15.64
C ILE A 364 2.93 41.87 14.21
N ILE A 365 1.66 41.87 13.83
CA ILE A 365 1.21 41.69 12.44
C ILE A 365 1.78 42.90 11.69
N SER A 366 3.02 42.78 11.23
CA SER A 366 3.49 43.55 10.10
C SER A 366 2.66 43.07 8.92
N ALA A 367 1.49 43.66 8.74
CA ALA A 367 0.78 43.57 7.49
C ALA A 367 1.81 43.98 6.43
N THR A 368 2.27 43.02 5.64
CA THR A 368 3.02 43.28 4.42
C THR A 368 2.05 43.99 3.48
N LEU A 369 1.86 45.28 3.72
CA LEU A 369 1.23 46.20 2.81
C LEU A 369 2.15 46.21 1.59
N ILE A 370 1.73 45.47 0.56
CA ILE A 370 2.37 45.49 -0.75
C ILE A 370 2.12 46.90 -1.31
N SER A 371 3.07 47.81 -1.09
CA SER A 371 3.07 49.11 -1.77
C SER A 371 3.53 48.86 -3.20
N PHE A 372 2.60 48.92 -4.15
CA PHE A 372 2.94 48.94 -5.57
C PHE A 372 3.58 50.29 -5.90
N ASP A 373 4.90 50.29 -6.09
CA ASP A 373 5.62 51.46 -6.59
C ASP A 373 5.31 51.58 -8.09
N VAL A 374 4.32 52.40 -8.42
CA VAL A 374 3.98 52.74 -9.81
C VAL A 374 4.96 53.81 -10.24
N GLU A 375 6.07 53.41 -10.86
CA GLU A 375 6.98 54.34 -11.53
C GLU A 375 6.19 55.12 -12.59
N ALA A 376 5.89 56.38 -12.28
CA ALA A 376 5.36 57.33 -13.24
C ALA A 376 6.45 57.59 -14.28
N THR A 377 6.26 57.07 -15.50
CA THR A 377 7.16 57.38 -16.61
C THR A 377 6.99 58.86 -16.96
N ASP A 378 7.98 59.65 -16.57
CA ASP A 378 8.06 61.08 -16.85
C ASP A 378 8.00 61.32 -18.36
N ALA A 379 6.87 61.88 -18.80
CA ALA A 379 6.77 62.53 -20.08
C ALA A 379 7.50 63.86 -19.99
N THR A 380 8.65 63.99 -20.67
CA THR A 380 9.08 65.20 -21.42
C THR A 380 10.55 65.09 -21.82
N THR A 381 10.86 65.31 -23.10
CA THR A 381 11.56 66.54 -23.54
C THR A 381 11.68 66.59 -25.08
N PRO A 382 11.89 67.78 -25.68
CA PRO A 382 11.27 68.18 -26.94
C PRO A 382 12.25 68.25 -28.14
N LEU A 383 11.64 68.25 -29.33
CA LEU A 383 12.07 68.81 -30.62
C LEU A 383 13.50 69.38 -30.72
N ASP A 384 14.30 68.75 -31.57
CA ASP A 384 15.43 69.39 -32.26
C ASP A 384 15.20 69.28 -33.79
N PRO A 385 15.04 70.40 -34.53
CA PRO A 385 14.74 70.36 -35.95
C PRO A 385 15.98 70.72 -36.77
N THR A 386 16.90 69.78 -37.01
CA THR A 386 17.78 69.79 -38.20
C THR A 386 18.71 68.58 -38.22
N SER A 387 18.33 67.53 -38.96
CA SER A 387 19.30 66.68 -39.67
C SER A 387 18.59 65.78 -40.68
N THR A 388 18.57 66.21 -41.94
CA THR A 388 18.51 65.33 -43.10
C THR A 388 19.75 64.43 -43.11
N HIS A 389 19.59 63.09 -43.13
CA HIS A 389 20.34 62.18 -43.99
C HIS A 389 19.89 60.70 -43.84
N SER A 390 19.48 60.15 -45.00
CA SER A 390 19.65 58.76 -45.48
C SER A 390 19.26 57.55 -44.62
N ALA A 391 18.31 56.81 -45.20
CA ALA A 391 17.86 55.46 -44.90
C ALA A 391 18.96 54.42 -44.63
N THR A 392 18.76 53.62 -43.58
CA THR A 392 19.04 52.17 -43.54
C THR A 392 18.21 51.58 -42.39
N ALA A 393 17.15 50.84 -42.74
CA ALA A 393 16.26 50.19 -41.79
C ALA A 393 16.82 48.81 -41.39
N HIS A 394 17.36 48.72 -40.17
CA HIS A 394 17.59 47.48 -39.45
C HIS A 394 17.23 47.71 -37.99
N GLY A 395 16.37 46.84 -37.43
CA GLY A 395 16.06 46.82 -35.99
C GLY A 395 14.57 47.03 -35.69
N GLY A 396 13.77 45.97 -35.82
CA GLY A 396 12.46 45.88 -35.18
C GLY A 396 12.63 45.24 -33.81
N GLU A 397 12.95 46.07 -32.82
CA GLU A 397 12.95 45.73 -31.41
C GLU A 397 11.56 46.06 -30.87
N ASP A 398 10.66 45.08 -30.90
CA ASP A 398 9.34 45.18 -30.26
C ASP A 398 9.52 45.05 -28.73
N THR A 399 9.89 46.14 -28.08
CA THR A 399 9.63 46.31 -26.65
C THR A 399 8.14 46.62 -26.48
N THR A 400 7.32 45.58 -26.33
CA THR A 400 5.94 45.73 -25.87
C THR A 400 5.94 46.22 -24.41
N PRO A 401 5.21 47.30 -24.09
CA PRO A 401 5.10 47.81 -22.73
C PRO A 401 4.37 46.80 -21.85
N GLY A 402 4.85 46.64 -20.61
CA GLY A 402 4.43 45.63 -19.64
C GLY A 402 2.92 45.53 -19.46
N VAL A 403 2.34 44.57 -20.18
CA VAL A 403 1.01 44.04 -19.89
C VAL A 403 1.18 43.10 -18.71
N TRP A 404 0.53 43.43 -17.59
CA TRP A 404 0.39 42.56 -16.44
C TRP A 404 -0.52 41.39 -16.85
N SER A 405 0.07 40.38 -17.46
CA SER A 405 -0.60 39.13 -17.76
C SER A 405 -0.79 38.38 -16.44
N ALA A 406 -1.93 38.59 -15.80
CA ALA A 406 -2.52 37.58 -14.93
C ALA A 406 -2.84 36.37 -15.83
N GLU A 407 -1.83 35.55 -16.07
CA GLU A 407 -1.95 34.31 -16.82
C GLU A 407 -2.76 33.35 -15.95
N LEU A 408 -4.09 33.38 -16.15
CA LEU A 408 -5.03 32.40 -15.62
C LEU A 408 -4.48 31.01 -15.92
N ARG A 409 -4.08 30.29 -14.86
CA ARG A 409 -3.69 28.89 -14.99
C ARG A 409 -4.86 28.14 -15.63
N PRO A 410 -4.64 27.39 -16.71
CA PRO A 410 -5.72 26.61 -17.31
C PRO A 410 -6.25 25.65 -16.25
N ASN A 411 -7.54 25.77 -15.95
CA ASN A 411 -8.25 24.86 -15.08
C ASN A 411 -8.14 23.44 -15.66
N PRO A 412 -7.47 22.48 -14.99
CA PRO A 412 -7.20 21.16 -15.57
C PRO A 412 -8.46 20.28 -15.73
N ASN A 413 -9.64 20.76 -15.31
CA ASN A 413 -10.87 19.99 -15.32
C ASN A 413 -11.92 20.39 -16.37
N LEU A 414 -11.67 21.38 -17.25
CA LEU A 414 -12.48 21.50 -18.47
C LEU A 414 -11.79 20.78 -19.63
N GLY A 415 -12.14 19.51 -19.77
CA GLY A 415 -11.92 18.79 -21.03
C GLY A 415 -12.63 19.49 -22.19
N ASN A 416 -11.94 19.54 -23.33
CA ASN A 416 -12.51 19.75 -24.66
C ASN A 416 -13.30 21.04 -24.89
N ALA A 417 -12.60 22.17 -25.01
CA ALA A 417 -12.94 23.17 -26.01
C ALA A 417 -11.71 24.04 -26.30
N GLN A 418 -10.96 23.70 -27.34
CA GLN A 418 -10.00 24.61 -27.93
C GLN A 418 -10.55 25.08 -29.28
N PRO A 419 -11.30 26.19 -29.34
CA PRO A 419 -11.55 26.88 -30.59
C PRO A 419 -10.47 27.95 -30.81
N GLY A 420 -9.75 27.84 -31.93
CA GLY A 420 -9.10 28.99 -32.55
C GLY A 420 -7.69 29.33 -32.06
N GLY A 421 -6.69 28.67 -32.65
CA GLY A 421 -5.32 29.17 -32.74
C GLY A 421 -4.90 29.16 -34.20
N GLY A 422 -5.24 30.22 -34.94
CA GLY A 422 -4.87 30.38 -36.33
C GLY A 422 -3.42 30.85 -36.49
N GLY A 423 -2.82 30.47 -37.63
CA GLY A 423 -1.71 31.21 -38.23
C GLY A 423 -0.40 30.43 -38.37
N GLY A 424 0.01 30.19 -39.61
CA GLY A 424 1.40 29.84 -39.94
C GLY A 424 1.52 28.88 -41.11
N GLY A 425 1.44 29.40 -42.33
CA GLY A 425 1.40 28.63 -43.58
C GLY A 425 2.57 27.69 -43.81
N GLY A 426 2.24 26.51 -44.33
CA GLY A 426 3.17 25.53 -44.90
C GLY A 426 2.47 24.84 -46.07
N GLU A 427 2.56 25.45 -47.23
CA GLU A 427 2.02 24.98 -48.51
C GLU A 427 2.84 23.80 -49.05
N TYR A 428 2.48 22.57 -48.68
CA TYR A 428 2.77 21.38 -49.48
C TYR A 428 1.62 20.38 -49.33
N GLY A 429 0.80 20.28 -50.38
CA GLY A 429 -0.37 19.41 -50.44
C GLY A 429 0.00 17.93 -50.53
N PHE A 430 -0.45 17.16 -49.53
CA PHE A 430 -0.68 15.73 -49.64
C PHE A 430 -2.18 15.46 -49.40
N PRO A 431 -2.94 15.03 -50.41
CA PRO A 431 -4.34 14.66 -50.23
C PRO A 431 -4.42 13.19 -49.83
N GLY A 432 -4.48 12.92 -48.52
CA GLY A 432 -4.63 11.56 -48.03
C GLY A 432 -4.45 11.42 -46.53
N GLY A 433 -5.48 11.79 -45.75
CA GLY A 433 -5.48 11.60 -44.30
C GLY A 433 -6.87 11.85 -43.76
N GLY A 434 -7.66 10.78 -43.67
CA GLY A 434 -9.04 10.83 -43.18
C GLY A 434 -9.12 11.38 -41.75
N SER A 435 -10.22 12.11 -41.52
CA SER A 435 -10.91 12.26 -40.22
C SER A 435 -10.17 11.62 -39.04
N GLY A 436 -9.27 12.40 -38.43
CA GLY A 436 -8.91 12.17 -37.04
C GLY A 436 -10.15 12.39 -36.20
N GLU A 437 -11.00 11.36 -36.09
CA GLU A 437 -11.82 11.18 -34.90
C GLU A 437 -10.87 11.39 -33.73
N ALA A 438 -11.09 12.48 -32.99
CA ALA A 438 -10.57 12.59 -31.65
C ALA A 438 -11.04 11.32 -30.94
N GLN A 439 -10.16 10.32 -30.87
CA GLN A 439 -10.39 9.11 -30.11
C GLN A 439 -10.58 9.62 -28.69
N ASP A 440 -11.86 9.75 -28.33
CA ASP A 440 -12.35 10.02 -27.00
C ASP A 440 -11.78 8.90 -26.13
N ASN A 441 -10.58 9.16 -25.61
CA ASN A 441 -9.80 8.21 -24.83
C ASN A 441 -10.55 8.08 -23.51
N ARG A 442 -11.55 7.20 -23.50
CA ARG A 442 -12.33 6.86 -22.32
C ARG A 442 -11.34 6.53 -21.21
N VAL A 443 -11.20 7.44 -20.25
CA VAL A 443 -10.32 7.25 -19.11
C VAL A 443 -11.03 6.27 -18.20
N TYR A 444 -10.58 5.02 -18.22
CA TYR A 444 -11.15 4.00 -17.36
C TYR A 444 -10.67 4.21 -15.93
N ARG A 445 -11.55 4.05 -14.95
CA ARG A 445 -11.15 4.09 -13.54
C ARG A 445 -10.37 2.82 -13.20
N GLU A 446 -9.09 3.00 -12.85
CA GLU A 446 -8.16 1.92 -12.62
C GLU A 446 -7.93 1.70 -11.12
N ASN A 447 -8.71 0.80 -10.52
CA ASN A 447 -8.67 0.48 -9.10
C ASN A 447 -8.42 -1.03 -8.91
N VAL A 448 -8.11 -1.47 -7.69
CA VAL A 448 -7.90 -2.91 -7.43
C VAL A 448 -9.15 -3.72 -7.78
N LEU A 449 -10.34 -3.19 -7.52
CA LEU A 449 -11.61 -3.85 -7.82
C LEU A 449 -11.82 -4.07 -9.33
N THR A 450 -11.45 -3.11 -10.18
CA THR A 450 -11.61 -3.23 -11.64
C THR A 450 -10.55 -4.13 -12.27
N ARG A 451 -9.39 -4.30 -11.63
CA ARG A 451 -8.31 -5.22 -12.06
C ARG A 451 -8.47 -6.65 -11.53
N LEU A 452 -9.21 -6.85 -10.44
CA LEU A 452 -9.47 -8.14 -9.80
C LEU A 452 -9.89 -9.25 -10.78
N PRO A 453 -10.81 -9.02 -11.75
CA PRO A 453 -11.27 -10.05 -12.68
C PRO A 453 -10.11 -10.62 -13.50
N ALA A 454 -9.26 -9.72 -14.02
CA ALA A 454 -8.10 -10.06 -14.82
C ALA A 454 -7.06 -10.79 -13.98
N ILE A 455 -6.78 -10.31 -12.76
CA ILE A 455 -5.81 -10.95 -11.85
C ILE A 455 -6.23 -12.39 -11.54
N LEU A 456 -7.47 -12.61 -11.10
CA LEU A 456 -7.93 -13.95 -10.76
C LEU A 456 -8.04 -14.85 -12.01
N ALA A 457 -8.49 -14.32 -13.15
CA ALA A 457 -8.51 -15.08 -14.40
C ALA A 457 -7.10 -15.53 -14.83
N THR A 458 -6.08 -14.69 -14.66
CA THR A 458 -4.68 -15.08 -14.93
C THR A 458 -4.22 -16.20 -14.03
N ASP A 459 -4.65 -16.21 -12.77
CA ASP A 459 -4.29 -17.26 -11.83
C ASP A 459 -4.91 -18.60 -12.25
N VAL A 460 -6.22 -18.62 -12.56
CA VAL A 460 -6.91 -19.84 -13.06
C VAL A 460 -6.27 -20.35 -14.36
N LEU A 461 -6.06 -19.47 -15.33
CA LEU A 461 -5.50 -19.83 -16.64
C LEU A 461 -4.03 -20.23 -16.58
N ALA A 462 -3.25 -19.76 -15.60
CA ALA A 462 -1.84 -20.12 -15.46
C ALA A 462 -1.64 -21.41 -14.64
N ILE A 463 -2.48 -21.64 -13.62
CA ILE A 463 -2.30 -22.74 -12.68
C ILE A 463 -2.55 -24.10 -13.35
N THR A 464 -3.64 -24.25 -14.10
CA THR A 464 -4.00 -25.51 -14.77
C THR A 464 -2.93 -26.00 -15.75
N PRO A 465 -2.45 -25.19 -16.73
CA PRO A 465 -1.38 -25.62 -17.63
C PRO A 465 -0.05 -25.82 -16.89
N ALA A 466 0.26 -25.03 -15.86
CA ALA A 466 1.45 -25.26 -15.03
C ALA A 466 1.40 -26.64 -14.36
N ARG A 467 0.25 -27.04 -13.80
CA ARG A 467 0.06 -28.36 -13.18
C ARG A 467 0.18 -29.48 -14.21
N LEU A 468 -0.43 -29.32 -15.39
CA LEU A 468 -0.34 -30.31 -16.47
C LEU A 468 1.11 -30.51 -16.92
N LEU A 469 1.82 -29.41 -17.21
CA LEU A 469 3.24 -29.42 -17.60
C LEU A 469 4.13 -30.05 -16.53
N MET A 470 3.83 -29.80 -15.25
CA MET A 470 4.59 -30.31 -14.11
C MET A 470 4.17 -31.71 -13.65
N THR A 471 3.18 -32.35 -14.29
CA THR A 471 2.66 -33.66 -13.89
C THR A 471 3.73 -34.76 -13.92
N PRO A 472 4.58 -34.88 -14.96
CA PRO A 472 5.68 -35.85 -14.98
C PRO A 472 6.64 -35.68 -13.80
N LEU A 473 7.07 -34.43 -13.54
CA LEU A 473 7.98 -34.14 -12.42
C LEU A 473 7.31 -34.39 -11.06
N ALA A 474 6.05 -34.01 -10.91
CA ALA A 474 5.26 -34.26 -9.70
C ALA A 474 5.21 -35.75 -9.38
N SER A 475 4.94 -36.59 -10.39
CA SER A 475 4.86 -38.04 -10.21
C SER A 475 6.17 -38.63 -9.67
N MET A 476 7.32 -38.23 -10.24
CA MET A 476 8.64 -38.69 -9.79
C MET A 476 8.94 -38.28 -8.35
N VAL A 477 8.66 -37.02 -8.02
CA VAL A 477 8.93 -36.45 -6.71
C VAL A 477 8.04 -37.11 -5.65
N TRP A 478 6.76 -37.26 -5.94
CA TRP A 478 5.80 -37.87 -5.01
C TRP A 478 6.05 -39.36 -4.81
N LEU A 479 6.37 -40.12 -5.86
CA LEU A 479 6.76 -41.53 -5.75
C LEU A 479 8.09 -41.67 -5.00
N GLY A 480 9.06 -40.81 -5.30
CA GLY A 480 10.36 -40.77 -4.63
C GLY A 480 10.26 -40.45 -3.15
N LEU A 481 9.25 -39.68 -2.73
CA LEU A 481 8.99 -39.35 -1.34
C LEU A 481 8.15 -40.42 -0.62
N ALA A 482 7.06 -40.87 -1.25
CA ALA A 482 6.10 -41.79 -0.66
C ALA A 482 6.67 -43.21 -0.47
N ARG A 483 7.38 -43.76 -1.47
CA ARG A 483 7.81 -45.17 -1.43
C ARG A 483 8.84 -45.45 -0.33
N PRO A 484 9.93 -44.67 -0.17
CA PRO A 484 10.88 -44.89 0.90
C PRO A 484 10.22 -44.72 2.27
N TYR A 485 9.30 -43.76 2.40
CA TYR A 485 8.54 -43.55 3.63
C TYR A 485 7.67 -44.78 3.96
N MET A 486 6.84 -45.24 3.01
CA MET A 486 5.98 -46.41 3.19
C MET A 486 6.77 -47.69 3.50
N ARG A 487 7.89 -47.92 2.81
CA ARG A 487 8.79 -49.06 3.08
C ARG A 487 9.35 -49.02 4.49
N ARG A 488 9.76 -47.84 4.98
CA ARG A 488 10.29 -47.68 6.33
C ARG A 488 9.24 -47.88 7.42
N THR A 489 8.01 -47.43 7.18
CA THR A 489 6.91 -47.58 8.12
C THR A 489 6.26 -48.97 8.09
N GLY A 490 6.76 -49.89 7.26
CA GLY A 490 6.20 -51.24 7.11
C GLY A 490 4.82 -51.26 6.44
N MET A 491 4.47 -50.22 5.67
CA MET A 491 3.21 -50.18 4.94
C MET A 491 3.31 -51.01 3.66
N ALA A 492 2.21 -51.67 3.29
CA ALA A 492 2.12 -52.42 2.05
C ALA A 492 2.31 -51.47 0.85
N LEU A 493 3.21 -51.83 -0.06
CA LEU A 493 3.41 -51.13 -1.34
C LEU A 493 2.42 -51.62 -2.42
N CYS A 494 1.49 -52.50 -2.06
CA CYS A 494 0.49 -53.05 -2.99
C CYS A 494 -0.32 -51.93 -3.62
N GLY A 495 -0.31 -51.86 -4.95
CA GLY A 495 -1.03 -50.84 -5.70
C GLY A 495 -0.31 -49.49 -5.81
N VAL A 496 0.83 -49.27 -5.14
CA VAL A 496 1.69 -48.11 -5.45
C VAL A 496 2.39 -48.37 -6.78
N VAL A 497 2.43 -47.37 -7.65
CA VAL A 497 3.07 -47.46 -8.98
C VAL A 497 4.49 -47.99 -8.87
N GLU A 498 4.83 -49.02 -9.67
CA GLU A 498 6.18 -49.59 -9.79
C GLU A 498 6.97 -48.88 -10.91
N GLY A 499 8.16 -48.35 -10.58
CA GLY A 499 9.04 -47.68 -11.54
C GLY A 499 9.10 -46.15 -11.41
N VAL A 500 10.22 -45.58 -11.88
CA VAL A 500 10.52 -44.13 -11.90
C VAL A 500 10.38 -43.58 -13.33
N GLY A 501 9.48 -44.16 -14.13
CA GLY A 501 9.27 -43.71 -15.50
C GLY A 501 8.55 -42.36 -15.51
N TRP A 502 9.09 -41.38 -16.24
CA TRP A 502 8.53 -40.02 -16.35
C TRP A 502 7.03 -39.98 -16.75
N TRP A 503 6.53 -41.04 -17.39
CA TRP A 503 5.19 -41.10 -17.99
C TRP A 503 4.35 -42.30 -17.52
N TRP A 504 4.74 -43.01 -16.46
CA TRP A 504 4.13 -44.32 -16.17
C TRP A 504 2.60 -44.30 -16.05
N GLY A 505 2.03 -43.36 -15.29
CA GLY A 505 0.56 -43.24 -15.14
C GLY A 505 -0.16 -42.70 -16.38
N LEU A 506 0.58 -42.16 -17.35
CA LEU A 506 0.05 -41.57 -18.58
C LEU A 506 0.19 -42.50 -19.80
N ARG A 507 0.95 -43.60 -19.67
CA ARG A 507 1.07 -44.62 -20.73
C ARG A 507 -0.23 -45.40 -20.93
N GLU A 508 -0.97 -45.63 -19.85
CA GLU A 508 -2.31 -46.21 -19.96
C GLU A 508 -3.27 -45.08 -20.33
N GLY A 509 -3.94 -45.20 -21.49
CA GLY A 509 -4.85 -44.15 -21.99
C GLY A 509 -5.94 -43.77 -20.98
N ARG A 510 -6.38 -44.71 -20.13
CA ARG A 510 -7.34 -44.44 -19.05
C ARG A 510 -6.79 -43.53 -17.96
N GLY A 511 -5.54 -43.74 -17.54
CA GLY A 511 -4.89 -42.89 -16.54
C GLY A 511 -4.72 -41.46 -17.03
N LEU A 512 -4.37 -41.28 -18.31
CA LEU A 512 -4.32 -39.98 -18.97
C LEU A 512 -5.70 -39.31 -19.03
N VAL A 513 -6.74 -40.04 -19.46
CA VAL A 513 -8.12 -39.51 -19.51
C VAL A 513 -8.61 -39.12 -18.12
N ASN A 514 -8.36 -39.95 -17.10
CA ASN A 514 -8.71 -39.67 -15.71
C ASN A 514 -8.00 -38.42 -15.19
N MET A 515 -6.71 -38.29 -15.52
CA MET A 515 -5.90 -37.13 -15.13
C MET A 515 -6.38 -35.85 -15.82
N LEU A 516 -6.63 -35.88 -17.13
CA LEU A 516 -7.14 -34.74 -17.89
C LEU A 516 -8.56 -34.36 -17.45
N GLY A 517 -9.43 -35.34 -17.21
CA GLY A 517 -10.78 -35.10 -16.68
C GLY A 517 -10.75 -34.47 -15.29
N LEU A 518 -9.77 -34.85 -14.46
CA LEU A 518 -9.59 -34.24 -13.14
C LEU A 518 -9.06 -32.81 -13.22
N GLU A 519 -8.10 -32.54 -14.10
CA GLU A 519 -7.62 -31.17 -14.33
C GLU A 519 -8.71 -30.28 -14.92
N LEU A 520 -9.58 -30.81 -15.78
CA LEU A 520 -10.75 -30.10 -16.27
C LEU A 520 -11.74 -29.80 -15.13
N LEU A 521 -12.03 -30.76 -14.27
CA LEU A 521 -12.88 -30.56 -13.09
C LEU A 521 -12.30 -29.48 -12.15
N LEU A 522 -10.98 -29.51 -11.94
CA LEU A 522 -10.28 -28.49 -11.15
C LEU A 522 -10.39 -27.10 -11.79
N ALA A 523 -10.22 -27.00 -13.11
CA ALA A 523 -10.38 -25.75 -13.84
C ALA A 523 -11.81 -25.21 -13.75
N VAL A 524 -12.82 -26.08 -13.87
CA VAL A 524 -14.24 -25.70 -13.69
C VAL A 524 -14.48 -25.17 -12.27
N MET A 525 -14.02 -25.87 -11.23
CA MET A 525 -14.17 -25.40 -9.85
C MET A 525 -13.47 -24.07 -9.59
N GLN A 526 -12.31 -23.83 -10.21
CA GLN A 526 -11.62 -22.54 -10.18
C GLN A 526 -12.40 -21.44 -10.89
N CYS A 527 -12.98 -21.73 -12.06
CA CYS A 527 -13.83 -20.79 -12.80
C CYS A 527 -15.10 -20.43 -12.01
N GLU A 528 -15.72 -21.39 -11.33
CA GLU A 528 -16.87 -21.14 -10.45
C GLU A 528 -16.48 -20.27 -9.25
N ALA A 529 -15.36 -20.58 -8.58
CA ALA A 529 -14.84 -19.74 -7.50
C ALA A 529 -14.55 -18.30 -7.97
N TRP A 530 -13.96 -18.16 -9.17
CA TRP A 530 -13.76 -16.88 -9.82
C TRP A 530 -15.09 -16.15 -10.07
N ALA A 531 -16.09 -16.82 -10.63
CA ALA A 531 -17.40 -16.25 -10.92
C ALA A 531 -18.12 -15.74 -9.65
N VAL A 532 -18.01 -16.49 -8.54
CA VAL A 532 -18.55 -16.06 -7.24
C VAL A 532 -17.89 -14.78 -6.74
N VAL A 533 -16.55 -14.68 -6.84
CA VAL A 533 -15.84 -13.46 -6.43
C VAL A 533 -16.19 -12.29 -7.35
N MET A 534 -16.40 -12.55 -8.64
CA MET A 534 -16.83 -11.54 -9.61
C MET A 534 -18.21 -10.97 -9.30
N LEU A 535 -19.17 -11.84 -8.98
CA LEU A 535 -20.51 -11.42 -8.57
C LEU A 535 -20.45 -10.60 -7.26
N ALA A 536 -19.60 -11.00 -6.32
CA ALA A 536 -19.35 -10.22 -5.11
C ALA A 536 -18.71 -8.85 -5.43
N ALA A 537 -17.72 -8.81 -6.32
CA ALA A 537 -17.05 -7.57 -6.73
C ALA A 537 -18.02 -6.59 -7.40
N GLU A 538 -18.89 -7.08 -8.27
CA GLU A 538 -19.94 -6.28 -8.91
C GLU A 538 -20.92 -5.73 -7.88
N ARG A 539 -21.29 -6.53 -6.87
CA ARG A 539 -22.20 -6.10 -5.80
C ARG A 539 -21.62 -4.98 -4.92
N PHE A 540 -20.30 -4.90 -4.79
CA PHE A 540 -19.62 -3.88 -3.99
C PHE A 540 -19.10 -2.69 -4.80
N ARG A 541 -19.28 -2.71 -6.13
CA ARG A 541 -18.92 -1.59 -6.99
C ARG A 541 -20.03 -0.55 -6.90
N TYR A 542 -19.68 0.66 -6.46
CA TYR A 542 -20.59 1.80 -6.44
C TYR A 542 -20.34 2.68 -7.66
N SER A 543 -21.40 3.22 -8.25
CA SER A 543 -21.23 4.33 -9.21
C SER A 543 -20.76 5.60 -8.48
N ASP A 544 -20.17 6.55 -9.20
CA ASP A 544 -19.77 7.82 -8.60
C ASP A 544 -20.99 8.61 -8.08
N GLU A 545 -22.15 8.46 -8.73
CA GLU A 545 -23.45 8.99 -8.30
C GLU A 545 -23.91 8.35 -6.98
N GLU A 546 -23.98 7.02 -6.93
CA GLU A 546 -24.36 6.27 -5.72
C GLU A 546 -23.42 6.56 -4.53
N TRP A 547 -22.13 6.77 -4.80
CA TRP A 547 -21.16 7.15 -3.79
C TRP A 547 -21.40 8.57 -3.28
N SER A 548 -21.70 9.50 -4.17
CA SER A 548 -21.98 10.91 -3.84
C SER A 548 -23.29 11.05 -3.05
N GLU A 549 -24.33 10.31 -3.42
CA GLU A 549 -25.56 10.17 -2.65
C GLU A 549 -25.28 9.65 -1.24
N ARG A 550 -24.42 8.63 -1.11
CA ARG A 550 -24.06 8.03 0.18
C ARG A 550 -23.24 8.96 1.07
N GLU A 551 -22.38 9.80 0.50
CA GLU A 551 -21.64 10.82 1.23
C GLU A 551 -22.50 12.07 1.54
N GLY A 552 -23.77 12.12 1.09
CA GLY A 552 -24.70 13.21 1.37
C GLY A 552 -24.47 14.45 0.52
N LEU A 553 -23.75 14.33 -0.60
CA LEU A 553 -23.47 15.45 -1.50
C LEU A 553 -24.53 15.64 -2.59
N GLY A 554 -25.44 14.67 -2.76
CA GLY A 554 -26.49 14.71 -3.79
C GLY A 554 -27.73 15.54 -3.42
N GLU A 555 -28.01 15.79 -2.14
CA GLU A 555 -29.26 16.44 -1.72
C GLU A 555 -29.19 17.98 -1.72
N GLY A 556 -28.01 18.57 -1.91
CA GLY A 556 -27.83 20.03 -1.83
C GLY A 556 -28.22 20.83 -3.08
N GLU A 557 -28.37 20.18 -4.24
CA GLU A 557 -28.65 20.88 -5.51
C GLU A 557 -30.13 20.90 -5.91
N GLU A 558 -31.00 20.09 -5.29
CA GLU A 558 -32.44 20.05 -5.63
C GLU A 558 -33.32 21.00 -4.79
N GLU A 559 -32.84 21.56 -3.67
CA GLU A 559 -33.65 22.46 -2.83
C GLU A 559 -33.71 23.93 -3.30
N GLU A 560 -32.90 24.36 -4.27
CA GLU A 560 -32.91 25.76 -4.75
C GLU A 560 -33.98 26.04 -5.84
N GLY A 561 -34.79 25.03 -6.18
CA GLY A 561 -35.79 25.10 -7.25
C GLY A 561 -37.25 25.21 -6.82
N ALA A 562 -37.57 25.54 -5.57
CA ALA A 562 -38.95 25.74 -5.14
C ALA A 562 -39.44 27.14 -5.57
N PRO A 563 -40.37 27.28 -6.55
CA PRO A 563 -40.91 28.57 -6.91
C PRO A 563 -41.77 29.09 -5.75
N GLU A 564 -41.40 30.25 -5.22
CA GLU A 564 -42.27 31.07 -4.37
C GLU A 564 -43.62 31.27 -5.07
N ARG A 565 -44.64 30.50 -4.65
CA ARG A 565 -46.03 30.77 -5.01
C ARG A 565 -46.51 31.93 -4.15
N ASN A 566 -46.51 33.11 -4.75
CA ASN A 566 -47.31 34.27 -4.31
C ASN A 566 -48.81 33.99 -4.37
#